data_AF-A0A1I7WXW3-F1
#
_entry.id   AF-A0A1I7WXW3-F1
#
_cell.length_a   1.000
_cell.length_b   1.000
_cell.length_c   1.000
_cell.angle_alpha   90.00
_cell.angle_beta   90.00
_cell.angle_gamma   90.00
#
_symmetry.space_group_name_H-M   'P 1'
#
loop_
_entity.id
_entity.type
_entity.pdbx_description
1 polymer ?
#
loop_
_entity_poly.entity_id
_entity_poly.type
_entity_poly.pdbx_seq_one_letter_code
_entity_poly.pdbx_strand_id
1 'polypeptide(L)'
;MFKLIYILSIQLSSIFTMPLAASLCESSFGWRSIYYLQGGITVIAFSAFYFFYQDFPHIHRHVSIKELSRIQKDKIEAANHSRVPYFAVARDPCIIGVWLVKVCY
;
A
#
# COMPACT_ATOMS: atom_id res chain seq x y z
N MET A 1 -9.21 8.29 -4.43
CA MET A 1 -9.02 7.29 -5.49
C MET A 1 -7.99 6.22 -5.10
N PHE A 2 -6.72 6.57 -4.83
CA PHE A 2 -5.68 5.60 -4.44
C PHE A 2 -6.01 4.75 -3.20
N LYS A 3 -6.62 5.35 -2.16
CA LYS A 3 -7.04 4.61 -0.95
C LYS A 3 -8.07 3.53 -1.22
N LEU A 4 -8.97 3.72 -2.19
CA LEU A 4 -10.00 2.74 -2.54
C LEU A 4 -9.41 1.55 -3.29
N ILE A 5 -8.49 1.82 -4.22
CA ILE A 5 -7.71 0.79 -4.91
C ILE A 5 -6.95 -0.10 -3.93
N TYR A 6 -6.31 0.51 -2.93
CA TYR A 6 -5.58 -0.24 -1.91
C TYR A 6 -6.47 -1.19 -1.10
N ILE A 7 -7.63 -0.70 -0.63
CA ILE A 7 -8.57 -1.50 0.16
C ILE A 7 -9.15 -2.63 -0.69
N LEU A 8 -9.46 -2.38 -1.96
CA LEU A 8 -9.98 -3.38 -2.88
C LEU A 8 -8.98 -4.52 -3.10
N SER A 9 -7.69 -4.23 -3.26
CA SER A 9 -6.65 -5.26 -3.40
C SER A 9 -6.58 -6.20 -2.21
N ILE A 10 -6.71 -5.67 -0.98
CA ILE A 10 -6.70 -6.47 0.24
C ILE A 10 -7.91 -7.41 0.28
N GLN A 11 -9.11 -6.89 0.02
CA GLN A 11 -10.33 -7.69 0.08
C GLN A 11 -10.38 -8.77 -1.02
N LEU A 12 -9.94 -8.45 -2.23
CA LEU A 12 -9.86 -9.41 -3.33
C LEU A 12 -8.88 -10.55 -3.02
N SER A 13 -7.76 -10.26 -2.35
CA SER A 13 -6.78 -11.28 -1.99
C SER A 13 -7.36 -12.36 -1.05
N SER A 14 -8.20 -11.97 -0.08
CA SER A 14 -8.87 -12.89 0.83
C SER A 14 -9.91 -13.75 0.13
N ILE A 15 -10.67 -13.17 -0.80
CA ILE A 15 -11.67 -13.88 -1.61
C ILE A 15 -11.00 -14.92 -2.52
N PHE A 16 -9.79 -14.64 -3.00
CA PHE A 16 -9.04 -15.58 -3.85
C PHE A 16 -8.33 -16.69 -3.04
N THR A 17 -7.78 -16.34 -1.88
CA THR A 17 -6.97 -17.28 -1.08
C THR A 17 -7.84 -18.38 -0.45
N MET A 18 -9.07 -18.06 -0.05
CA MET A 18 -9.96 -19.02 0.64
C MET A 18 -10.39 -20.21 -0.25
N PRO A 19 -10.90 -20.01 -1.49
CA PRO A 19 -11.23 -21.11 -2.40
C PRO A 19 -9.99 -21.85 -2.93
N LEU A 20 -8.87 -21.15 -3.11
CA LEU A 20 -7.61 -21.79 -3.47
C LEU A 20 -7.17 -22.78 -2.41
N ALA A 21 -7.20 -22.37 -1.14
CA ALA A 21 -6.88 -23.27 -0.03
C ALA A 21 -7.86 -24.46 0.03
N ALA A 22 -9.16 -24.24 -0.19
CA ALA A 22 -10.16 -25.29 -0.20
C ALA A 22 -9.93 -26.32 -1.33
N SER A 23 -9.72 -25.87 -2.56
CA SER A 23 -9.51 -26.75 -3.72
C SER A 23 -8.19 -27.53 -3.67
N LEU A 24 -7.13 -26.93 -3.11
CA LEU A 24 -5.82 -27.57 -2.99
C LEU A 24 -5.72 -28.55 -1.80
N CYS A 25 -6.52 -28.36 -0.75
CA CYS A 25 -6.60 -29.29 0.38
C CYS A 25 -7.26 -30.64 0.01
N GLU A 26 -8.22 -30.65 -0.93
CA GLU A 26 -8.81 -31.91 -1.43
C GLU A 26 -7.97 -32.57 -2.52
N SER A 27 -7.10 -31.83 -3.20
CA SER A 27 -6.22 -32.40 -4.21
C SER A 27 -5.15 -33.30 -3.57
N SER A 28 -4.79 -34.40 -4.24
CA SER A 28 -3.80 -35.38 -3.76
C SER A 28 -2.40 -34.79 -3.52
N PHE A 29 -2.15 -33.54 -3.93
CA PHE A 29 -0.90 -32.81 -3.73
C PHE A 29 -0.75 -32.21 -2.31
N GLY A 30 -1.83 -32.22 -1.52
CA GLY A 30 -1.85 -31.90 -0.09
C GLY A 30 -1.58 -30.42 0.25
N TRP A 31 -1.69 -30.10 1.54
CA TRP A 31 -1.58 -28.74 2.10
C TRP A 31 -0.24 -28.03 1.82
N ARG A 32 0.84 -28.78 1.58
CA ARG A 32 2.18 -28.24 1.32
C ARG A 32 2.25 -27.46 0.00
N SER A 33 1.42 -27.84 -0.97
CA SER A 33 1.37 -27.21 -2.29
C SER A 33 0.96 -25.73 -2.27
N ILE A 34 0.08 -25.35 -1.33
CA ILE A 34 -0.44 -24.00 -1.17
C ILE A 34 0.70 -23.02 -0.88
N TYR A 35 1.64 -23.42 -0.03
CA TYR A 35 2.79 -22.60 0.34
C TYR A 35 3.73 -22.36 -0.85
N TYR A 36 3.94 -23.36 -1.70
CA TYR A 36 4.76 -23.21 -2.90
C TYR A 36 4.09 -22.33 -3.95
N LEU A 37 2.77 -22.48 -4.15
CA LEU A 37 2.01 -21.65 -5.11
C LEU A 37 1.94 -20.19 -4.65
N GLN A 38 1.49 -19.95 -3.41
CA GLN A 38 1.37 -18.60 -2.87
C GLN A 38 2.74 -17.91 -2.76
N GLY A 39 3.78 -18.65 -2.36
CA GLY A 39 5.16 -18.17 -2.33
C GLY A 39 5.69 -17.81 -3.72
N GLY A 40 5.46 -18.66 -4.72
CA GLY A 40 5.84 -18.39 -6.11
C GLY A 40 5.17 -17.14 -6.67
N ILE A 41 3.85 -17.00 -6.45
CA ILE A 41 3.10 -15.80 -6.85
C ILE A 41 3.69 -14.53 -6.19
N THR A 42 4.04 -14.60 -4.90
CA THR A 42 4.63 -13.47 -4.17
C THR A 42 5.99 -13.09 -4.73
N VAL A 43 6.86 -14.06 -5.06
CA VAL A 43 8.18 -13.81 -5.66
C VAL A 43 8.04 -13.19 -7.05
N ILE A 44 7.10 -13.67 -7.87
CA ILE A 44 6.82 -13.11 -9.20
C ILE A 44 6.32 -11.67 -9.06
N ALA A 45 5.35 -11.43 -8.18
CA ALA A 45 4.81 -10.09 -7.94
C ALA A 45 5.87 -9.13 -7.40
N PHE A 46 6.71 -9.59 -6.47
CA PHE A 46 7.83 -8.81 -5.94
C PHE A 46 8.85 -8.48 -7.02
N SER A 47 9.18 -9.45 -7.89
CA SER A 47 10.09 -9.23 -9.02
C SER A 47 9.49 -8.25 -10.03
N ALA A 48 8.21 -8.41 -10.37
CA ALA A 48 7.50 -7.49 -11.26
C ALA A 48 7.45 -6.08 -10.67
N PHE A 49 7.16 -5.95 -9.36
CA PHE A 49 7.22 -4.68 -8.66
C PHE A 49 8.64 -4.12 -8.67
N TYR A 50 9.66 -4.92 -8.39
CA TYR A 50 11.05 -4.48 -8.45
C TYR A 50 11.41 -3.91 -9.83
N PHE A 51 11.03 -4.58 -10.93
CA PHE A 51 11.24 -4.06 -12.28
C PHE A 51 10.37 -2.86 -12.65
N PHE A 52 9.12 -2.79 -12.18
CA PHE A 52 8.18 -1.72 -12.53
C PHE A 52 8.37 -0.46 -11.68
N TYR A 53 8.84 -0.65 -10.43
CA TYR A 53 9.08 0.41 -9.45
C TYR A 53 10.50 0.95 -9.50
N GLN A 54 11.42 0.25 -10.17
CA GLN A 54 12.76 0.73 -10.43
C GLN A 54 12.82 1.52 -11.75
N ASP A 55 12.95 2.83 -11.58
CA ASP A 55 13.64 3.76 -12.46
C ASP A 55 13.14 3.95 -13.91
N PHE A 56 11.92 4.46 -14.06
CA PHE A 56 11.69 5.51 -15.07
C PHE A 56 11.02 6.78 -14.51
N PRO A 57 11.72 7.56 -13.67
CA PRO A 57 11.48 8.99 -13.49
C PRO A 57 12.27 9.85 -14.51
N HIS A 58 12.84 9.28 -15.59
CA HIS A 58 13.66 10.06 -16.55
C HIS A 58 12.87 10.62 -17.76
N ILE A 59 11.55 10.44 -17.86
CA ILE A 59 10.76 11.06 -18.94
C ILE A 59 9.52 11.78 -18.40
N HIS A 60 9.70 12.60 -17.36
CA HIS A 60 8.82 13.74 -17.12
C HIS A 60 9.42 15.01 -17.73
N ARG A 61 9.47 15.06 -19.08
CA ARG A 61 9.54 16.31 -19.85
C ARG A 61 8.14 16.87 -20.15
N HIS A 62 7.15 16.59 -19.29
CA HIS A 62 5.79 17.12 -19.46
C HIS A 62 4.99 17.22 -18.14
N VAL A 63 5.66 17.41 -16.99
CA VAL A 63 4.96 18.09 -15.89
C VAL A 63 4.89 19.56 -16.31
N SER A 64 3.73 19.93 -16.86
CA SER A 64 3.37 21.29 -17.23
C SER A 64 3.69 22.23 -16.08
N ILE A 65 4.51 23.24 -16.37
CA ILE A 65 4.92 24.32 -15.44
C ILE A 65 3.70 24.98 -14.73
N LYS A 66 2.49 24.80 -15.29
CA LYS A 66 1.20 25.24 -14.73
C LYS A 66 0.64 24.38 -13.57
N GLU A 67 0.94 23.08 -13.51
CA GLU A 67 0.47 22.21 -12.41
C GLU A 67 1.36 22.39 -11.17
N LEU A 68 2.67 22.50 -11.38
CA LEU A 68 3.66 22.71 -10.32
C LEU A 68 3.45 24.05 -9.59
N SER A 69 3.06 25.09 -10.32
CA SER A 69 2.75 26.42 -9.76
C SER A 69 1.40 26.49 -9.01
N ARG A 70 0.43 25.61 -9.30
CA ARG A 70 -0.82 25.49 -8.52
C ARG A 70 -0.58 24.74 -7.21
N ILE A 71 0.18 23.64 -7.24
CA ILE A 71 0.54 22.87 -6.03
C ILE A 71 1.40 23.72 -5.07
N GLN A 72 2.23 24.61 -5.60
CA GLN A 72 3.10 25.47 -4.79
C GLN A 72 2.38 26.70 -4.21
N LYS A 73 1.25 27.13 -4.80
CA LYS A 73 0.43 28.25 -4.29
C LYS A 73 -0.48 27.87 -3.12
N ASP A 74 -0.94 26.62 -3.05
CA ASP A 74 -1.66 26.11 -1.86
C ASP A 74 -0.72 25.68 -0.72
N LYS A 75 0.60 25.83 -0.91
CA LYS A 75 1.64 25.48 0.07
C LYS A 75 2.34 26.72 0.64
N ILE A 76 1.66 27.87 0.63
CA ILE A 76 2.13 29.07 1.33
C ILE A 76 2.20 28.73 2.82
N GLU A 77 3.40 28.86 3.39
CA GLU A 77 3.79 28.53 4.76
C GLU A 77 4.07 27.03 5.08
N ALA A 78 4.78 26.31 4.19
CA ALA A 78 5.73 25.29 4.65
C ALA A 78 7.04 25.96 5.13
N ALA A 79 6.92 26.96 6.00
CA ALA A 79 8.06 27.59 6.66
C ALA A 79 8.61 26.60 7.69
N ASN A 80 9.87 26.21 7.48
CA ASN A 80 10.66 25.28 8.28
C ASN A 80 10.26 23.80 8.16
N HIS A 81 11.08 23.06 7.43
CA HIS A 81 11.24 21.61 7.57
C HIS A 81 11.87 21.29 8.93
N SER A 82 11.22 21.70 10.02
CA SER A 82 11.55 21.27 11.37
C SER A 82 11.13 19.80 11.50
N ARG A 83 11.90 19.05 12.27
CA ARG A 83 11.69 17.62 12.53
C ARG A 83 10.24 17.42 12.98
N VAL A 84 9.40 16.85 12.12
CA VAL A 84 7.99 16.58 12.46
C VAL A 84 7.95 15.82 13.80
N PRO A 85 7.33 16.38 14.84
CA PRO A 85 7.40 15.79 16.17
C PRO A 85 6.43 14.60 16.25
N TYR A 86 6.85 13.45 15.72
CA TYR A 86 6.07 12.21 15.71
C TYR A 86 5.57 11.82 17.12
N PHE A 87 6.38 12.08 18.16
CA PHE A 87 6.00 11.81 19.54
C PHE A 87 4.91 12.75 20.07
N ALA A 88 4.84 14.00 19.60
CA ALA A 88 3.78 14.93 19.98
C ALA A 88 2.46 14.55 19.28
N VAL A 89 2.55 14.16 18.01
CA VAL A 89 1.41 13.66 17.23
C VAL A 89 0.86 12.35 17.81
N ALA A 90 1.73 11.42 18.20
CA ALA A 90 1.32 10.15 18.81
C ALA A 90 0.67 10.29 20.19
N ARG A 91 0.87 11.42 20.89
CA ARG A 91 0.25 11.72 22.19
C ARG A 91 -1.03 12.55 22.09
N ASP A 92 -1.46 12.89 20.89
CA ASP A 92 -2.69 13.65 20.68
C ASP A 92 -3.93 12.76 20.98
N PRO A 93 -4.90 13.23 21.79
CA PRO A 93 -6.08 12.46 22.16
C PRO A 93 -6.96 12.08 20.97
N CYS A 94 -6.96 12.87 19.89
CA CYS A 94 -7.69 12.53 18.67
C CYS A 94 -7.07 11.32 17.96
N ILE A 95 -5.73 11.23 17.95
CA ILE A 95 -5.01 10.11 17.31
C ILE A 95 -5.12 8.84 18.14
N ILE A 96 -5.02 8.95 19.46
CA ILE A 96 -5.27 7.83 20.38
C ILE A 96 -6.71 7.34 20.22
N GLY A 97 -7.69 8.24 20.08
CA GLY A 97 -9.09 7.89 19.80
C GLY A 97 -9.26 7.08 18.50
N VAL A 98 -8.64 7.53 17.40
CA VAL A 98 -8.69 6.80 16.11
C VAL A 98 -8.03 5.41 16.22
N TRP A 99 -6.94 5.29 16.97
CA TRP A 99 -6.29 4.01 17.23
C TRP A 99 -7.17 3.07 18.03
N LEU A 100 -7.76 3.55 19.13
CA LEU A 100 -8.65 2.75 19.97
C LEU A 100 -9.89 2.31 19.20
N VAL A 101 -10.48 3.18 18.38
CA VAL A 101 -11.61 2.81 17.52
C VAL A 101 -11.22 1.71 16.53
N LYS A 102 -10.02 1.76 15.95
CA LYS A 102 -9.52 0.68 15.06
C LYS A 102 -9.16 -0.63 15.77
N VAL A 103 -8.90 -0.59 17.08
CA VAL A 103 -8.57 -1.79 17.86
C VAL A 103 -9.85 -2.43 18.43
N CYS A 104 -10.85 -1.62 18.76
CA CYS A 104 -12.13 -2.08 19.29
C CYS A 104 -13.17 -2.46 18.22
N TYR A 105 -12.92 -2.17 16.94
CA TYR A 105 -13.81 -2.44 15.80
C TYR A 105 -13.12 -3.36 14.79
#